data_AF-A0A8J0U749-F1
#
_entry.id   AF-A0A8J0U749-F1
#
_cell.length_a   1.000
_cell.length_b   1.000
_cell.length_c   1.000
_cell.angle_alpha   90.00
_cell.angle_beta   90.00
_cell.angle_gamma   90.00
#
_symmetry.space_group_name_H-M   'P 1'
#
loop_
_entity.id
_entity.type
_entity.pdbx_description
1 polymer ?
#
loop_
_entity_poly.entity_id
_entity_poly.type
_entity_poly.pdbx_seq_one_letter_code
_entity_poly.pdbx_strand_id
1 'polypeptide(L)'
;MNEEEIVQYFKCQLQEDTNVATAVAAIKTLLEFLKRDTGKDYDKCKKMMSERGELFLKRISMSRNKITTLCCPFIKDGAKILTHAYSKVVLKVLEEAAASKNFSVYVTESQPDLSGKIMAEALRNRNVPVTLILDAAVGYIMEKVDLVIVGAEGVVESGGIINKIGTNQMAVCAKAQNKPFYVVAESFKFVRLFPLNQRDVPDKFKYKADTQQQDLLEEHPWIDYTSPSLITMLFTDLGVLTPSAISDELIKLYL
;
A
#
# COMPACT_ATOMS: atom_id res chain seq x y z
N MET A 1 5.47 32.12 4.74
CA MET A 1 4.32 31.20 4.71
C MET A 1 3.72 31.19 6.09
N ASN A 2 2.55 31.80 6.24
CA ASN A 2 1.78 31.72 7.48
C ASN A 2 1.27 30.28 7.67
N GLU A 3 1.07 29.87 8.92
CA GLU A 3 0.65 28.52 9.29
C GLU A 3 -0.64 28.09 8.55
N GLU A 4 -1.57 29.02 8.37
CA GLU A 4 -2.81 28.83 7.60
C GLU A 4 -2.55 28.56 6.10
N GLU A 5 -1.57 29.23 5.49
CA GLU A 5 -1.21 29.00 4.09
C GLU A 5 -0.56 27.63 3.90
N ILE A 6 0.26 27.18 4.86
CA ILE A 6 0.88 25.84 4.82
C ILE A 6 -0.22 24.77 4.92
N VAL A 7 -1.11 24.91 5.91
CA VAL A 7 -2.21 23.97 6.12
C VAL A 7 -3.13 23.94 4.90
N GLN A 8 -3.45 25.10 4.32
CA GLN A 8 -4.30 25.17 3.14
C GLN A 8 -3.62 24.58 1.89
N TYR A 9 -2.32 24.84 1.70
CA TYR A 9 -1.53 24.24 0.62
C TYR A 9 -1.52 22.71 0.71
N PHE A 10 -1.24 22.16 1.91
CA PHE A 10 -1.29 20.71 2.11
C PHE A 10 -2.71 20.16 1.94
N LYS A 11 -3.76 20.86 2.40
CA LYS A 11 -5.15 20.44 2.17
C LYS A 11 -5.51 20.38 0.69
N CYS A 12 -5.13 21.38 -0.10
CA CYS A 12 -5.34 21.38 -1.55
C CYS A 12 -4.58 20.22 -2.23
N GLN A 13 -3.31 20.01 -1.88
CA GLN A 13 -2.53 18.89 -2.42
C GLN A 13 -3.11 17.52 -2.01
N LEU A 14 -3.65 17.40 -0.80
CA LEU A 14 -4.35 16.20 -0.32
C LEU A 14 -5.73 16.03 -0.95
N GLN A 15 -6.37 17.07 -1.49
CA GLN A 15 -7.64 16.93 -2.20
C GLN A 15 -7.45 16.40 -3.63
N GLU A 16 -6.31 16.70 -4.26
CA GLU A 16 -5.98 16.26 -5.63
C GLU A 16 -5.40 14.84 -5.69
N ASP A 17 -4.66 14.40 -4.67
CA ASP A 17 -4.00 13.09 -4.63
C ASP A 17 -4.83 12.07 -3.82
N THR A 18 -5.26 10.97 -4.46
CA THR A 18 -6.07 9.91 -3.82
C THR A 18 -5.34 9.17 -2.71
N ASN A 19 -4.02 9.37 -2.56
CA ASN A 19 -3.18 8.77 -1.53
C ASN A 19 -3.24 9.48 -0.15
N VAL A 20 -4.34 10.16 0.17
CA VAL A 20 -4.52 10.93 1.42
C VAL A 20 -4.22 10.10 2.66
N ALA A 21 -4.67 8.84 2.69
CA ALA A 21 -4.43 7.93 3.81
C ALA A 21 -2.92 7.67 4.03
N THR A 22 -2.18 7.42 2.94
CA THR A 22 -0.72 7.21 2.96
C THR A 22 0.02 8.48 3.41
N ALA A 23 -0.36 9.66 2.89
CA ALA A 23 0.29 10.92 3.25
C ALA A 23 0.05 11.27 4.73
N VAL A 24 -1.18 11.09 5.21
CA VAL A 24 -1.51 11.28 6.64
C VAL A 24 -0.75 10.29 7.52
N ALA A 25 -0.62 9.03 7.10
CA ALA A 25 0.17 8.03 7.82
C ALA A 25 1.65 8.42 7.89
N ALA A 26 2.24 8.87 6.78
CA ALA A 26 3.62 9.31 6.71
C ALA A 26 3.89 10.52 7.60
N ILE A 27 3.00 11.53 7.58
CA ILE A 27 3.10 12.72 8.43
C ILE A 27 2.98 12.34 9.90
N LYS A 28 2.02 11.49 10.28
CA LYS A 28 1.89 11.02 11.67
C LYS A 28 3.13 10.26 12.12
N THR A 29 3.66 9.39 11.28
CA THR A 29 4.90 8.64 11.57
C THR A 29 6.07 9.59 11.77
N LEU A 30 6.19 10.63 10.92
CA LEU A 30 7.20 11.68 11.10
C LEU A 30 7.00 12.44 12.41
N LEU A 31 5.78 12.83 12.75
CA LEU A 31 5.49 13.54 14.00
C LEU A 31 5.86 12.71 15.23
N GLU A 32 5.57 11.41 15.25
CA GLU A 32 6.01 10.53 16.35
C GLU A 32 7.53 10.39 16.39
N PHE A 33 8.19 10.29 15.23
CA PHE A 33 9.64 10.26 15.15
C PHE A 33 10.30 11.56 15.68
N LEU A 34 9.64 12.70 15.48
CA LEU A 34 10.06 14.01 15.99
C LEU A 34 9.76 14.18 17.49
N LYS A 35 8.63 13.65 18.00
CA LYS A 35 8.27 13.69 19.43
C LYS A 35 9.25 12.95 20.34
N ARG A 36 10.00 11.98 19.80
CA ARG A 36 11.09 11.30 20.51
C ARG A 36 12.33 12.19 20.72
N ASP A 37 12.23 13.50 20.50
CA ASP A 37 13.30 14.45 20.80
C ASP A 37 13.38 14.72 22.31
N THR A 38 14.61 14.79 22.80
CA THR A 38 14.94 15.08 24.20
C THR A 38 15.69 16.40 24.35
N GLY A 39 15.70 17.24 23.29
CA GLY A 39 16.32 18.55 23.29
C GLY A 39 15.74 19.45 24.39
N LYS A 40 16.62 20.07 25.18
CA LYS A 40 16.25 20.99 26.27
C LYS A 40 16.17 22.46 25.82
N ASP A 41 16.81 22.80 24.70
CA ASP A 41 16.93 24.17 24.17
C ASP A 41 16.32 24.27 22.76
N TYR A 42 15.62 25.36 22.47
CA TYR A 42 14.91 25.58 21.19
C TYR A 42 15.81 25.41 19.95
N ASP A 43 16.99 26.01 19.93
CA ASP A 43 17.91 25.90 18.78
C ASP A 43 18.44 24.48 18.56
N LYS A 44 18.62 23.71 19.65
CA LYS A 44 19.01 22.31 19.58
C LYS A 44 17.85 21.44 19.07
N CYS A 45 16.62 21.70 19.53
CA CYS A 45 15.43 21.01 19.03
C CYS A 45 15.26 21.26 17.53
N LYS A 46 15.38 22.51 17.07
CA LYS A 46 15.28 22.85 15.65
C LYS A 46 16.29 22.08 14.79
N LYS A 47 17.56 22.05 15.20
CA LYS A 47 18.61 21.31 14.48
C LYS A 47 18.35 19.79 14.48
N MET A 48 17.97 19.23 15.63
CA MET A 48 17.66 17.81 15.78
C MET A 48 16.46 17.39 14.92
N MET A 49 15.41 18.22 14.87
CA MET A 49 14.23 17.97 14.03
C MET A 49 14.60 17.93 12.54
N SER A 50 15.47 18.84 12.08
CA SER A 50 15.97 18.83 10.69
C SER A 50 16.78 17.56 10.39
N GLU A 51 17.74 17.20 11.24
CA GLU A 51 18.55 15.98 11.07
C GLU A 51 17.69 14.70 11.07
N ARG A 52 16.68 14.64 11.96
CA ARG A 52 15.72 13.52 11.99
C ARG A 52 14.83 13.47 10.75
N GLY A 53 14.41 14.63 10.23
CA GLY A 53 13.66 14.73 8.98
C GLY A 53 14.46 14.17 7.80
N GLU A 54 15.73 14.55 7.68
CA GLU A 54 16.63 14.02 6.65
C GLU A 54 16.84 12.50 6.78
N LEU A 55 17.02 12.01 8.02
CA LEU A 55 17.14 10.58 8.29
C LEU A 55 15.87 9.82 7.89
N PHE A 56 14.69 10.38 8.17
CA PHE A 56 13.40 9.80 7.78
C PHE A 56 13.26 9.71 6.26
N LEU A 57 13.60 10.79 5.53
CA LEU A 57 13.60 10.78 4.06
C LEU A 57 14.57 9.73 3.50
N LYS A 58 15.76 9.60 4.09
CA LYS A 58 16.73 8.57 3.70
C LYS A 58 16.19 7.16 3.95
N ARG A 59 15.46 6.93 5.05
CA ARG A 59 14.82 5.63 5.32
C ARG A 59 13.73 5.32 4.30
N ILE A 60 12.85 6.28 3.98
CA ILE A 60 11.79 6.11 2.98
C ILE A 60 12.39 5.75 1.61
N SER A 61 13.45 6.44 1.19
CA SER A 61 14.06 6.19 -0.12
C SER A 61 14.67 4.79 -0.23
N MET A 62 15.23 4.27 0.87
CA MET A 62 15.80 2.91 0.93
C MET A 62 14.75 1.81 1.14
N SER A 63 13.55 2.15 1.64
CA SER A 63 12.53 1.17 2.04
C SER A 63 12.11 0.25 0.90
N ARG A 64 11.89 0.81 -0.30
CA ARG A 64 11.49 0.01 -1.47
C ARG A 64 12.56 -1.00 -1.89
N ASN A 65 13.84 -0.62 -1.84
CA ASN A 65 14.93 -1.56 -2.16
C ASN A 65 14.94 -2.74 -1.20
N LYS A 66 14.80 -2.47 0.10
CA LYS A 66 14.71 -3.53 1.12
C LYS A 66 13.54 -4.48 0.87
N ILE A 67 12.35 -3.93 0.61
CA ILE A 67 11.14 -4.74 0.34
C ILE A 67 11.36 -5.63 -0.88
N THR A 68 11.93 -5.07 -1.95
CA THR A 68 12.28 -5.82 -3.15
C THR A 68 13.21 -7.00 -2.84
N THR A 69 14.34 -6.76 -2.14
CA THR A 69 15.28 -7.84 -1.77
C THR A 69 14.62 -8.94 -0.93
N LEU A 70 13.69 -8.58 -0.04
CA LEU A 70 12.97 -9.54 0.80
C LEU A 70 11.90 -10.33 0.04
N CYS A 71 11.23 -9.71 -0.94
CA CYS A 71 10.12 -10.32 -1.67
C CYS A 71 10.60 -11.18 -2.86
N CYS A 72 11.67 -10.80 -3.55
CA CYS A 72 12.17 -11.51 -4.74
C CYS A 72 12.38 -13.02 -4.53
N PRO A 73 12.88 -13.54 -3.39
CA PRO A 73 13.01 -14.97 -3.14
C PRO A 73 11.70 -15.76 -3.21
N PHE A 74 10.55 -15.13 -2.93
CA PHE A 74 9.23 -15.77 -2.90
C PHE A 74 8.60 -15.92 -4.28
N ILE A 75 9.11 -15.21 -5.28
CA ILE A 75 8.71 -15.38 -6.68
C ILE A 75 9.50 -16.57 -7.24
N LYS A 76 8.83 -17.61 -7.73
CA LYS A 76 9.48 -18.77 -8.34
C LYS A 76 9.65 -18.56 -9.85
N ASP A 77 10.63 -19.23 -10.44
CA ASP A 77 10.75 -19.30 -11.90
C ASP A 77 9.54 -20.05 -12.49
N GLY A 78 9.03 -19.55 -13.61
CA GLY A 78 7.81 -20.02 -14.25
C GLY A 78 6.49 -19.59 -13.59
N ALA A 79 6.52 -18.79 -12.53
CA ALA A 79 5.31 -18.42 -11.79
C ALA A 79 4.35 -17.53 -12.61
N LYS A 80 3.05 -17.67 -12.33
CA LYS A 80 2.00 -16.78 -12.81
C LYS A 80 1.53 -15.92 -11.65
N ILE A 81 1.82 -14.63 -11.71
CA ILE A 81 1.55 -13.67 -10.65
C ILE A 81 0.31 -12.86 -11.00
N LEU A 82 -0.61 -12.66 -10.07
CA LEU A 82 -1.69 -11.68 -10.21
C LEU A 82 -1.40 -10.45 -9.36
N THR A 83 -1.57 -9.27 -9.93
CA THR A 83 -1.50 -7.98 -9.22
C THR A 83 -2.75 -7.15 -9.47
N HIS A 84 -3.03 -6.24 -8.54
CA HIS A 84 -4.17 -5.34 -8.58
C HIS A 84 -3.73 -3.88 -8.70
N ALA A 85 -4.37 -3.14 -9.60
CA ALA A 85 -4.15 -1.71 -9.83
C ALA A 85 -2.68 -1.34 -10.14
N TYR A 86 -2.35 -0.05 -10.04
CA TYR A 86 -0.97 0.43 -10.12
C TYR A 86 -0.34 0.54 -8.74
N SER A 87 0.82 -0.12 -8.55
CA SER A 87 1.62 0.00 -7.33
C SER A 87 3.09 0.16 -7.65
N LYS A 88 3.69 1.26 -7.17
CA LYS A 88 5.10 1.59 -7.39
C LYS A 88 6.04 0.56 -6.75
N VAL A 89 5.69 0.03 -5.58
CA VAL A 89 6.50 -0.97 -4.89
C VAL A 89 6.38 -2.34 -5.54
N VAL A 90 5.17 -2.73 -5.99
CA VAL A 90 4.97 -3.99 -6.74
C VAL A 90 5.73 -3.94 -8.07
N LEU A 91 5.64 -2.82 -8.80
CA LEU A 91 6.36 -2.64 -10.06
C LEU A 91 7.86 -2.87 -9.88
N LYS A 92 8.44 -2.29 -8.84
CA LYS A 92 9.87 -2.45 -8.52
C LYS A 92 10.23 -3.87 -8.10
N VAL A 93 9.37 -4.55 -7.34
CA VAL A 93 9.57 -5.96 -6.96
C VAL A 93 9.59 -6.85 -8.21
N LEU A 94 8.64 -6.66 -9.12
CA LEU A 94 8.55 -7.43 -10.36
C LEU A 94 9.70 -7.09 -11.32
N GLU A 95 10.08 -5.82 -11.45
CA GLU A 95 11.22 -5.38 -12.25
C GLU A 95 12.53 -6.05 -11.81
N GLU A 96 12.83 -6.05 -10.51
CA GLU A 96 14.03 -6.69 -9.98
C GLU A 96 13.97 -8.21 -10.10
N ALA A 97 12.80 -8.81 -9.85
CA ALA A 97 12.62 -10.26 -9.99
C ALA A 97 12.85 -10.71 -11.45
N ALA A 98 12.43 -9.89 -12.42
CA ALA A 98 12.56 -10.19 -13.85
C ALA A 98 14.03 -10.23 -14.32
N ALA A 99 14.96 -9.62 -13.58
CA ALA A 99 16.38 -9.68 -13.89
C ALA A 99 16.97 -11.10 -13.73
N SER A 100 16.33 -11.97 -12.95
CA SER A 100 16.85 -13.31 -12.63
C SER A 100 15.84 -14.45 -12.81
N LYS A 101 14.57 -14.15 -13.08
CA LYS A 101 13.48 -15.14 -13.13
C LYS A 101 12.54 -14.85 -14.28
N ASN A 102 12.04 -15.91 -14.91
CA ASN A 102 11.01 -15.83 -15.92
C ASN A 102 9.65 -16.07 -15.25
N PHE A 103 8.71 -15.15 -15.42
CA PHE A 103 7.36 -15.28 -14.92
C PHE A 103 6.42 -14.45 -15.80
N SER A 104 5.11 -14.65 -15.65
CA SER A 104 4.11 -13.82 -16.30
C SER A 104 3.17 -13.19 -15.28
N VAL A 105 2.62 -12.04 -15.66
CA VAL A 105 1.80 -11.22 -14.76
C VAL A 105 0.41 -11.02 -15.35
N TYR A 106 -0.61 -11.25 -14.55
CA TYR A 106 -1.96 -10.78 -14.79
C TYR A 106 -2.17 -9.48 -14.00
N VAL A 107 -2.75 -8.47 -14.66
CA VAL A 107 -3.06 -7.17 -14.03
C VAL A 107 -4.53 -6.86 -14.27
N THR A 108 -5.26 -6.59 -13.21
CA THR A 108 -6.64 -6.10 -13.30
C THR A 108 -6.67 -4.67 -13.82
N GLU A 109 -7.60 -4.31 -14.70
CA GLU A 109 -7.70 -2.94 -15.24
C GLU A 109 -7.88 -1.85 -14.18
N SER A 110 -8.50 -2.17 -13.03
CA SER A 110 -8.74 -1.28 -11.90
C SER A 110 -9.62 -0.08 -12.28
N GLN A 111 -10.91 -0.32 -12.47
CA GLN A 111 -11.92 0.74 -12.53
C GLN A 111 -11.94 1.55 -11.22
N PRO A 112 -12.32 2.85 -11.26
CA PRO A 112 -12.73 3.61 -12.44
C PRO A 112 -11.57 4.33 -13.18
N ASP A 113 -10.37 4.38 -12.60
CA ASP A 113 -9.25 5.19 -13.12
C ASP A 113 -8.35 4.44 -14.11
N LEU A 114 -8.63 3.16 -14.35
CA LEU A 114 -7.88 2.30 -15.26
C LEU A 114 -6.38 2.20 -14.90
N SER A 115 -6.03 2.38 -13.62
CA SER A 115 -4.63 2.39 -13.18
C SER A 115 -3.87 1.11 -13.53
N GLY A 116 -4.58 -0.02 -13.66
CA GLY A 116 -4.01 -1.29 -14.11
C GLY A 116 -3.43 -1.26 -15.52
N LYS A 117 -3.96 -0.41 -16.42
CA LYS A 117 -3.40 -0.21 -17.77
C LYS A 117 -2.00 0.40 -17.69
N ILE A 118 -1.83 1.39 -16.81
CA ILE A 118 -0.53 2.04 -16.55
C ILE A 118 0.47 1.02 -16.00
N MET A 119 0.03 0.14 -15.10
CA MET A 119 0.87 -0.94 -14.55
C MET A 119 1.29 -1.94 -15.64
N ALA A 120 0.34 -2.35 -16.49
CA ALA A 120 0.63 -3.25 -17.60
C ALA A 120 1.61 -2.63 -18.60
N GLU A 121 1.44 -1.36 -18.96
CA GLU A 121 2.38 -0.64 -19.83
C GLU A 121 3.78 -0.53 -19.22
N ALA A 122 3.86 -0.19 -17.92
CA ALA A 122 5.14 -0.12 -17.22
C ALA A 122 5.88 -1.47 -17.22
N LEU A 123 5.16 -2.59 -17.02
CA LEU A 123 5.74 -3.94 -17.08
C LEU A 123 6.16 -4.34 -18.51
N ARG A 124 5.36 -3.99 -19.53
CA ARG A 124 5.72 -4.23 -20.95
C ARG A 124 7.00 -3.50 -21.34
N ASN A 125 7.15 -2.25 -20.91
CA ASN A 125 8.35 -1.45 -21.15
C ASN A 125 9.61 -2.05 -20.49
N ARG A 126 9.44 -2.98 -19.53
CA ARG A 126 10.50 -3.74 -18.87
C ARG A 126 10.62 -5.18 -19.37
N ASN A 127 9.98 -5.51 -20.49
CA ASN A 127 9.96 -6.85 -21.09
C ASN A 127 9.38 -7.96 -20.19
N VAL A 128 8.52 -7.62 -19.23
CA VAL A 128 7.80 -8.60 -18.41
C VAL A 128 6.52 -9.02 -19.14
N PRO A 129 6.30 -10.33 -19.41
CA PRO A 129 5.07 -10.81 -20.05
C PRO A 129 3.84 -10.48 -19.19
N VAL A 130 2.93 -9.66 -19.73
CA VAL A 130 1.78 -9.17 -18.97
C VAL A 130 0.47 -9.25 -19.76
N THR A 131 -0.57 -9.72 -19.09
CA THR A 131 -1.94 -9.78 -19.60
C THR A 131 -2.84 -8.89 -18.75
N LEU A 132 -3.49 -7.92 -19.39
CA LEU A 132 -4.51 -7.10 -18.74
C LEU A 132 -5.83 -7.88 -18.71
N ILE A 133 -6.51 -7.88 -17.58
CA ILE A 133 -7.80 -8.55 -17.37
C ILE A 133 -8.84 -7.58 -16.82
N LEU A 134 -10.11 -7.89 -17.05
CA LEU A 134 -11.23 -7.20 -16.41
C LEU A 134 -11.22 -7.47 -14.89
N ASP A 135 -11.68 -6.50 -14.10
CA ASP A 135 -11.76 -6.66 -12.64
C ASP A 135 -12.69 -7.81 -12.24
N ALA A 136 -13.77 -8.03 -12.99
CA ALA A 136 -14.69 -9.14 -12.80
C ALA A 136 -14.10 -10.52 -13.15
N ALA A 137 -13.02 -10.57 -13.94
CA ALA A 137 -12.38 -11.81 -14.36
C ALA A 137 -11.38 -12.38 -13.33
N VAL A 138 -11.20 -11.71 -12.18
CA VAL A 138 -10.27 -12.13 -11.11
C VAL A 138 -10.55 -13.56 -10.64
N GLY A 139 -11.82 -13.90 -10.37
CA GLY A 139 -12.18 -15.27 -9.95
C GLY A 139 -11.91 -16.32 -11.03
N TYR A 140 -12.12 -15.97 -12.30
CA TYR A 140 -11.87 -16.85 -13.45
C TYR A 140 -10.37 -17.11 -13.66
N ILE A 141 -9.53 -16.08 -13.51
CA ILE A 141 -8.08 -16.25 -13.73
C ILE A 141 -7.37 -16.90 -12.55
N MET A 142 -7.93 -16.79 -11.33
CA MET A 142 -7.27 -17.22 -10.10
C MET A 142 -6.80 -18.69 -10.13
N GLU A 143 -7.53 -19.56 -10.84
CA GLU A 143 -7.17 -20.97 -10.97
C GLU A 143 -5.78 -21.16 -11.61
N LYS A 144 -5.46 -20.30 -12.60
CA LYS A 144 -4.21 -20.30 -13.36
C LYS A 144 -3.07 -19.58 -12.64
N VAL A 145 -3.38 -18.81 -11.60
CA VAL A 145 -2.41 -17.99 -10.86
C VAL A 145 -1.73 -18.84 -9.78
N ASP A 146 -0.43 -18.63 -9.57
CA ASP A 146 0.33 -19.32 -8.53
C ASP A 146 0.39 -18.52 -7.23
N LEU A 147 0.45 -17.20 -7.34
CA LEU A 147 0.46 -16.29 -6.19
C LEU A 147 -0.07 -14.90 -6.56
N VAL A 148 -0.58 -14.19 -5.55
CA VAL A 148 -1.05 -12.81 -5.69
C VAL A 148 -0.08 -11.88 -4.97
N ILE A 149 0.33 -10.79 -5.63
CA ILE A 149 1.10 -9.71 -5.01
C ILE A 149 0.32 -8.41 -5.17
N VAL A 150 0.02 -7.74 -4.07
CA VAL A 150 -0.64 -6.43 -4.07
C VAL A 150 0.16 -5.40 -3.30
N GLY A 151 -0.05 -4.13 -3.61
CA GLY A 151 0.35 -3.02 -2.75
C GLY A 151 -0.62 -2.84 -1.59
N ALA A 152 -0.30 -1.88 -0.72
CA ALA A 152 -1.25 -1.30 0.21
C ALA A 152 -1.09 0.22 0.26
N GLU A 153 -2.20 0.92 0.49
CA GLU A 153 -2.24 2.35 0.82
C GLU A 153 -2.17 2.56 2.33
N GLY A 154 -2.65 1.58 3.11
CA GLY A 154 -2.54 1.55 4.56
C GLY A 154 -2.48 0.13 5.11
N VAL A 155 -1.68 -0.08 6.15
CA VAL A 155 -1.67 -1.33 6.93
C VAL A 155 -2.26 -1.03 8.30
N VAL A 156 -3.34 -1.72 8.66
CA VAL A 156 -4.07 -1.47 9.91
C VAL A 156 -3.52 -2.30 11.07
N GLU A 157 -3.87 -1.93 12.30
CA GLU A 157 -3.36 -2.56 13.54
C GLU A 157 -3.64 -4.07 13.63
N SER A 158 -4.74 -4.53 13.04
CA SER A 158 -5.09 -5.95 12.98
C SER A 158 -4.24 -6.77 12.00
N GLY A 159 -3.36 -6.13 11.23
CA GLY A 159 -2.58 -6.74 10.15
C GLY A 159 -3.32 -6.86 8.82
N GLY A 160 -4.56 -6.36 8.76
CA GLY A 160 -5.26 -6.17 7.49
C GLY A 160 -4.72 -4.98 6.69
N ILE A 161 -5.24 -4.80 5.48
CA ILE A 161 -4.82 -3.71 4.60
C ILE A 161 -5.99 -2.90 4.08
N ILE A 162 -5.70 -1.64 3.76
CA ILE A 162 -6.54 -0.76 2.96
C ILE A 162 -5.82 -0.56 1.63
N ASN A 163 -6.52 -0.82 0.53
CA ASN A 163 -5.98 -0.66 -0.82
C ASN A 163 -7.12 -0.37 -1.81
N LYS A 164 -6.78 -0.12 -3.08
CA LYS A 164 -7.74 0.11 -4.17
C LYS A 164 -8.92 -0.89 -4.15
N ILE A 165 -10.11 -0.36 -4.43
CA ILE A 165 -11.34 -1.14 -4.55
C ILE A 165 -11.16 -2.35 -5.47
N GLY A 166 -11.52 -3.53 -4.97
CA GLY A 166 -11.31 -4.80 -5.66
C GLY A 166 -10.24 -5.67 -4.99
N THR A 167 -9.45 -5.13 -4.06
CA THR A 167 -8.44 -5.89 -3.32
C THR A 167 -9.09 -6.96 -2.44
N ASN A 168 -10.18 -6.61 -1.73
CA ASN A 168 -10.86 -7.54 -0.84
C ASN A 168 -11.43 -8.76 -1.61
N GLN A 169 -12.11 -8.54 -2.75
CA GLN A 169 -12.63 -9.66 -3.55
C GLN A 169 -11.50 -10.54 -4.11
N MET A 170 -10.38 -9.94 -4.52
CA MET A 170 -9.21 -10.69 -4.99
C MET A 170 -8.64 -11.58 -3.89
N ALA A 171 -8.54 -11.05 -2.66
CA ALA A 171 -8.06 -11.77 -1.51
C ALA A 171 -8.99 -12.92 -1.11
N VAL A 172 -10.31 -12.72 -1.17
CA VAL A 172 -11.31 -13.78 -0.96
C VAL A 172 -11.16 -14.90 -2.00
N CYS A 173 -11.05 -14.55 -3.29
CA CYS A 173 -10.85 -15.54 -4.35
C CYS A 173 -9.53 -16.32 -4.18
N ALA A 174 -8.44 -15.62 -3.85
CA ALA A 174 -7.14 -16.25 -3.62
C ALA A 174 -7.21 -17.24 -2.45
N LYS A 175 -7.81 -16.83 -1.33
CA LYS A 175 -7.98 -17.68 -0.16
C LYS A 175 -8.83 -18.91 -0.46
N ALA A 176 -9.96 -18.73 -1.15
CA ALA A 176 -10.87 -19.82 -1.51
C ALA A 176 -10.19 -20.89 -2.38
N GLN A 177 -9.21 -20.50 -3.20
CA GLN A 177 -8.43 -21.41 -4.04
C GLN A 177 -7.05 -21.76 -3.47
N ASN A 178 -6.81 -21.48 -2.18
CA ASN A 178 -5.55 -21.72 -1.48
C ASN A 178 -4.30 -21.12 -2.17
N LYS A 179 -4.47 -19.98 -2.84
CA LYS A 179 -3.37 -19.23 -3.44
C LYS A 179 -2.79 -18.27 -2.41
N PRO A 180 -1.46 -18.21 -2.24
CA PRO A 180 -0.84 -17.26 -1.31
C PRO A 180 -1.09 -15.83 -1.76
N PHE A 181 -1.47 -14.99 -0.80
CA PHE A 181 -1.76 -13.57 -0.99
C PHE A 181 -0.72 -12.74 -0.24
N TYR A 182 0.18 -12.11 -1.00
CA TYR A 182 1.28 -11.33 -0.49
C TYR A 182 1.02 -9.83 -0.64
N VAL A 183 1.34 -9.08 0.42
CA VAL A 183 1.25 -7.63 0.43
C VAL A 183 2.67 -7.08 0.48
N VAL A 184 2.98 -6.10 -0.38
CA VAL A 184 4.21 -5.33 -0.32
C VAL A 184 3.88 -3.88 0.06
N ALA A 185 4.39 -3.40 1.19
CA ALA A 185 4.06 -2.08 1.71
C ALA A 185 5.20 -1.49 2.53
N GLU A 186 5.43 -0.19 2.39
CA GLU A 186 6.38 0.53 3.23
C GLU A 186 5.83 0.77 4.65
N SER A 187 6.68 0.72 5.68
CA SER A 187 6.32 0.83 7.10
C SER A 187 5.66 2.16 7.46
N PHE A 188 5.98 3.23 6.74
CA PHE A 188 5.34 4.55 6.93
C PHE A 188 3.85 4.57 6.54
N LYS A 189 3.33 3.50 5.91
CA LYS A 189 1.90 3.32 5.61
C LYS A 189 1.14 2.64 6.75
N PHE A 190 1.79 2.33 7.86
CA PHE A 190 1.11 1.73 9.00
C PHE A 190 0.22 2.78 9.68
N VAL A 191 -1.06 2.46 9.83
CA VAL A 191 -2.07 3.39 10.33
C VAL A 191 -2.69 2.86 11.62
N ARG A 192 -2.88 3.77 12.59
CA ARG A 192 -3.62 3.52 13.84
C ARG A 192 -5.13 3.51 13.58
N LEU A 193 -5.58 2.47 12.89
CA LEU A 193 -6.97 2.16 12.61
C LEU A 193 -7.20 0.68 12.88
N PHE A 194 -8.40 0.33 13.34
CA PHE A 194 -8.80 -1.05 13.62
C PHE A 194 -10.20 -1.33 13.04
N PRO A 195 -10.37 -1.33 11.71
CA PRO A 195 -11.64 -1.70 11.10
C PRO A 195 -11.89 -3.20 11.27
N LEU A 196 -13.10 -3.57 11.67
CA LEU A 196 -13.58 -4.96 11.71
C LEU A 196 -14.30 -5.33 10.41
N ASN A 197 -14.86 -4.34 9.73
CA ASN A 197 -15.61 -4.50 8.49
C ASN A 197 -15.43 -3.27 7.59
N GLN A 198 -16.00 -3.31 6.38
CA GLN A 198 -15.88 -2.23 5.39
C GLN A 198 -16.44 -0.88 5.90
N ARG A 199 -17.47 -0.88 6.75
CA ARG A 199 -18.11 0.34 7.26
C ARG A 199 -17.21 1.11 8.22
N ASP A 200 -16.38 0.39 8.97
CA ASP A 200 -15.49 0.97 9.99
C ASP A 200 -14.34 1.78 9.39
N VAL A 201 -14.04 1.61 8.10
CA VAL A 201 -13.11 2.49 7.38
C VAL A 201 -13.75 3.88 7.24
N PRO A 202 -13.13 4.96 7.74
CA PRO A 202 -13.72 6.29 7.66
C PRO A 202 -14.02 6.74 6.22
N ASP A 203 -15.18 7.35 5.99
CA ASP A 203 -15.65 7.77 4.66
C ASP A 203 -14.70 8.76 3.97
N LYS A 204 -13.96 9.54 4.77
CA LYS A 204 -12.88 10.43 4.29
C LYS A 204 -11.77 9.73 3.51
N PHE A 205 -11.65 8.42 3.64
CA PHE A 205 -10.71 7.62 2.86
C PHE A 205 -11.39 6.90 1.71
N LYS A 206 -12.68 6.54 1.85
CA LYS A 206 -13.46 5.80 0.83
C LYS A 206 -13.84 6.67 -0.35
N TYR A 207 -14.21 7.92 -0.09
CA TYR A 207 -14.80 8.83 -1.07
C TYR A 207 -13.98 10.10 -1.19
N LYS A 208 -13.92 10.63 -2.41
CA LYS A 208 -13.38 11.98 -2.64
C LYS A 208 -14.22 13.01 -1.89
N ALA A 209 -13.59 14.12 -1.50
CA ALA A 209 -14.24 15.17 -0.70
C ALA A 209 -15.54 15.67 -1.35
N ASP A 210 -15.59 15.74 -2.68
CA ASP A 210 -16.75 16.20 -3.45
C ASP A 210 -17.96 15.24 -3.40
N THR A 211 -17.75 13.99 -2.99
CA THR A 211 -18.77 12.92 -2.99
C THR A 211 -19.25 12.56 -1.57
N GLN A 212 -18.76 13.24 -0.53
CA GLN A 212 -19.02 12.87 0.87
C GLN A 212 -20.46 13.13 1.35
N GLN A 213 -21.31 13.82 0.58
CA GLN A 213 -22.56 14.39 1.12
C GLN A 213 -23.71 14.59 0.10
N GLN A 214 -23.89 13.70 -0.88
CA GLN A 214 -25.09 13.74 -1.72
C GLN A 214 -25.77 12.37 -1.72
N ASP A 215 -27.11 12.37 -1.66
CA ASP A 215 -27.99 11.19 -1.73
C ASP A 215 -27.38 10.11 -2.65
N LEU A 216 -26.89 9.01 -2.07
CA LEU A 216 -26.15 7.98 -2.79
C LEU A 216 -27.12 7.15 -3.64
N LEU A 217 -27.50 7.65 -4.80
CA LEU A 217 -28.08 6.84 -5.88
C LEU A 217 -27.02 5.88 -6.48
N GLU A 218 -25.74 6.19 -6.32
CA GLU A 218 -24.59 5.43 -6.80
C GLU A 218 -23.50 5.34 -5.71
N GLU A 219 -22.93 4.15 -5.49
CA GLU A 219 -21.91 3.91 -4.46
C GLU A 219 -20.62 3.35 -5.08
N HIS A 220 -19.57 4.19 -5.12
CA HIS A 220 -18.29 3.87 -5.76
C HIS A 220 -17.11 4.22 -4.84
N PRO A 221 -16.83 3.38 -3.82
CA PRO A 221 -15.67 3.59 -2.97
C PRO A 221 -14.37 3.40 -3.76
N TRP A 222 -13.35 4.19 -3.45
CA TRP A 222 -12.02 4.12 -4.09
C TRP A 222 -11.13 3.03 -3.49
N ILE A 223 -11.40 2.66 -2.25
CA ILE A 223 -10.62 1.71 -1.45
C ILE A 223 -11.54 0.72 -0.75
N ASP A 224 -11.00 -0.44 -0.41
CA ASP A 224 -11.63 -1.42 0.46
C ASP A 224 -10.66 -1.93 1.55
N TYR A 225 -11.24 -2.52 2.59
CA TYR A 225 -10.50 -3.19 3.66
C TYR A 225 -10.39 -4.69 3.37
N THR A 226 -9.19 -5.24 3.53
CA THR A 226 -8.95 -6.68 3.45
C THR A 226 -8.53 -7.22 4.82
N SER A 227 -9.29 -8.21 5.31
CA SER A 227 -9.05 -8.86 6.61
C SER A 227 -7.68 -9.55 6.68
N PRO A 228 -7.00 -9.54 7.85
CA PRO A 228 -5.74 -10.25 8.05
C PRO A 228 -5.82 -11.76 7.76
N SER A 229 -6.99 -12.39 7.92
CA SER A 229 -7.18 -13.83 7.66
C SER A 229 -6.99 -14.25 6.19
N LEU A 230 -7.14 -13.28 5.27
CA LEU A 230 -6.97 -13.46 3.83
C LEU A 230 -5.52 -13.23 3.39
N ILE A 231 -4.71 -12.58 4.21
CA ILE A 231 -3.32 -12.23 3.90
C ILE A 231 -2.40 -13.34 4.39
N THR A 232 -1.47 -13.76 3.54
CA THR A 232 -0.48 -14.78 3.89
C THR A 232 0.72 -14.15 4.60
N MET A 233 1.34 -13.14 3.97
CA MET A 233 2.51 -12.41 4.51
C MET A 233 2.54 -10.97 3.98
N LEU A 234 3.17 -10.10 4.77
CA LEU A 234 3.46 -8.71 4.42
C LEU A 234 4.98 -8.53 4.30
N PHE A 235 5.41 -7.91 3.21
CA PHE A 235 6.80 -7.56 2.94
C PHE A 235 6.98 -6.07 3.16
N THR A 236 7.78 -5.73 4.17
CA THR A 236 8.01 -4.35 4.61
C THR A 236 9.50 -4.09 4.77
N ASP A 237 9.90 -2.83 4.94
CA ASP A 237 11.28 -2.44 5.25
C ASP A 237 11.74 -2.86 6.67
N LEU A 238 10.80 -3.30 7.52
CA LEU A 238 11.07 -3.92 8.81
C LEU A 238 11.38 -5.43 8.69
N GLY A 239 10.96 -6.07 7.59
CA GLY A 239 11.10 -7.50 7.38
C GLY A 239 9.87 -8.14 6.74
N VAL A 240 9.90 -9.47 6.69
CA VAL A 240 8.74 -10.31 6.30
C VAL A 240 7.92 -10.58 7.56
N LEU A 241 6.67 -10.13 7.56
CA LEU A 241 5.78 -10.15 8.72
C LEU A 241 4.53 -10.98 8.43
N THR A 242 4.08 -11.73 9.42
CA THR A 242 2.72 -12.27 9.41
C THR A 242 1.74 -11.18 9.85
N PRO A 243 0.45 -11.25 9.48
CA PRO A 243 -0.54 -10.25 9.93
C PRO A 243 -0.57 -10.07 11.45
N SER A 244 -0.41 -11.15 12.23
CA SER A 244 -0.35 -11.09 13.69
C SER A 244 0.80 -10.24 14.23
N ALA A 245 1.97 -10.28 13.58
CA ALA A 245 3.16 -9.55 14.00
C ALA A 245 3.07 -8.03 13.75
N ILE A 246 2.13 -7.59 12.90
CA ILE A 246 1.94 -6.18 12.59
C ILE A 246 1.54 -5.38 13.83
N SER A 247 0.68 -5.94 14.69
CA SER A 247 0.25 -5.27 15.92
C SER A 247 1.43 -4.91 16.82
N ASP A 248 2.34 -5.87 17.05
CA ASP A 248 3.55 -5.67 17.87
C ASP A 248 4.51 -4.65 17.24
N GLU A 249 4.73 -4.72 15.92
CA GLU A 249 5.61 -3.78 15.21
C GLU A 249 5.03 -2.36 15.18
N LEU A 250 3.71 -2.22 15.05
CA LEU A 250 3.05 -0.93 15.09
C LEU A 250 3.17 -0.30 16.48
N ILE A 251 3.03 -1.08 17.56
CA ILE A 251 3.28 -0.60 18.92
C ILE A 251 4.72 -0.08 19.07
N LYS A 252 5.72 -0.81 18.58
CA LYS A 252 7.15 -0.38 18.65
C LYS A 252 7.45 0.86 17.81
N LEU A 253 6.74 1.05 16.70
CA LEU A 253 6.90 2.22 15.84
C LEU A 253 6.30 3.48 16.45
N TYR A 254 5.20 3.35 17.20
CA TYR A 254 4.43 4.47 17.74
C TYR A 254 4.67 4.76 19.23
N LEU A 255 5.36 3.87 19.97
CA LEU A 255 5.89 4.10 21.32
C LEU A 255 7.41 4.25 21.27
#